data_AF-A0A0W7THZ1-F1
#
_entry.id   AF-A0A0W7THZ1-F1
#
_cell.length_a   1.000
_cell.length_b   1.000
_cell.length_c   1.000
_cell.angle_alpha   90.00
_cell.angle_beta   90.00
_cell.angle_gamma   90.00
#
_symmetry.space_group_name_H-M   'P 1'
#
loop_
_entity.id
_entity.type
_entity.pdbx_description
1 polymer ?
#
loop_
_entity_poly.entity_id
_entity_poly.type
_entity_poly.pdbx_seq_one_letter_code
_entity_poly.pdbx_strand_id
1 'polypeptide(L)'
;MDRSGILGMPFRLAAAVLIVSMCVPAMAAALDGFGSSVDTGEAEDTAREIAGTASELYYEGAGSSATLRYSLPEGCRIAVGGEGGDAFSVRVLDGETVKWSESPSHPSVRFIGSVVLADEGVLRLVCENDGLGCGIRGEAA
;
A
#
# COMPACT_ATOMS: atom_id res chain seq x y z
N MET A 1 -16.86 28.81 60.26
CA MET A 1 -16.49 29.47 58.99
C MET A 1 -15.26 28.76 58.47
N ASP A 2 -15.52 27.64 57.81
CA ASP A 2 -14.55 26.69 57.29
C ASP A 2 -13.81 27.29 56.09
N ARG A 3 -12.49 27.44 56.23
CA ARG A 3 -11.58 28.00 55.21
C ARG A 3 -10.95 26.94 54.31
N SER A 4 -11.49 25.72 54.27
CA SER A 4 -10.89 24.59 53.54
C SER A 4 -11.20 24.55 52.03
N GLY A 5 -11.87 25.57 51.48
CA GLY A 5 -12.34 25.57 50.09
C GLY A 5 -11.33 26.02 49.02
N ILE A 6 -10.19 26.64 49.38
CA ILE A 6 -9.33 27.34 48.40
C ILE A 6 -8.02 26.63 48.06
N LEU A 7 -7.47 25.77 48.94
CA LEU A 7 -6.19 25.07 48.66
C LEU A 7 -6.33 23.77 47.84
N GLY A 8 -7.54 23.20 47.73
CA GLY A 8 -7.75 21.90 47.06
C GLY A 8 -7.90 21.97 45.53
N MET A 9 -8.32 23.11 44.98
CA MET A 9 -8.49 23.30 43.54
C MET A 9 -7.19 23.30 42.72
N PRO A 10 -6.11 24.00 43.12
CA PRO A 10 -4.88 24.02 42.32
C PRO A 10 -4.19 22.65 42.30
N PHE A 11 -4.30 21.87 43.38
CA PHE A 11 -3.70 20.53 43.44
C PHE A 11 -4.41 19.52 42.53
N ARG A 12 -5.75 19.59 42.43
CA ARG A 12 -6.52 18.74 41.51
C ARG A 12 -6.26 19.09 40.05
N LEU A 13 -6.10 20.38 39.74
CA LEU A 13 -5.70 20.84 38.41
C LEU A 13 -4.29 20.37 38.05
N ALA A 14 -3.33 20.50 38.97
CA ALA A 14 -1.97 20.01 38.76
C ALA A 14 -1.94 18.49 38.51
N ALA A 15 -2.69 17.71 39.31
CA ALA A 15 -2.80 16.26 39.11
C ALA A 15 -3.43 15.89 37.76
N ALA A 16 -4.48 16.60 37.33
CA ALA A 16 -5.10 16.37 36.03
C ALA A 16 -4.16 16.69 34.86
N VAL A 17 -3.41 17.79 34.94
CA VAL A 17 -2.41 18.16 33.92
C VAL A 17 -1.27 17.15 33.86
N LEU A 18 -0.86 16.61 35.00
CA LEU A 18 0.20 15.59 35.09
C LEU A 18 -0.24 14.27 34.45
N ILE A 19 -1.49 13.85 34.67
CA ILE A 19 -2.08 12.67 34.04
C ILE A 19 -2.18 12.86 32.52
N VAL A 20 -2.67 14.01 32.06
CA VAL A 20 -2.78 14.30 30.62
C VAL A 20 -1.39 14.34 29.98
N SER A 21 -0.39 14.95 30.63
CA SER A 21 0.99 14.97 30.15
C SER A 21 1.61 13.58 29.99
N MET A 22 1.21 12.60 30.81
CA MET A 22 1.67 11.21 30.69
C MET A 22 0.96 10.45 29.58
N CYS A 23 -0.27 10.84 29.23
CA CYS A 23 -1.04 10.18 28.16
C CYS A 23 -0.69 10.70 26.75
N VAL A 24 -0.22 11.94 26.63
CA VAL A 24 0.12 12.55 25.31
C VAL A 24 1.17 11.74 24.53
N PRO A 25 2.31 11.29 25.11
CA PRO A 25 3.29 10.49 24.38
C PRO A 25 2.76 9.13 23.93
N ALA A 26 1.90 8.49 24.73
CA ALA A 26 1.29 7.21 24.37
C ALA A 26 0.29 7.36 23.22
N MET A 27 -0.48 8.46 23.20
CA MET A 27 -1.34 8.80 22.07
C MET A 27 -0.54 9.16 20.81
N ALA A 28 0.57 9.90 20.94
CA ALA A 28 1.45 10.21 19.82
C ALA A 28 2.04 8.93 19.19
N ALA A 29 2.56 8.02 20.01
CA ALA A 29 3.08 6.73 19.54
C ALA A 29 2.00 5.85 18.89
N ALA A 30 0.77 5.89 19.40
CA ALA A 30 -0.35 5.19 18.78
C ALA A 30 -0.70 5.81 17.41
N LEU A 31 -0.72 7.14 17.30
CA LEU A 31 -1.02 7.85 16.05
C LEU A 31 0.04 7.63 14.96
N ASP A 32 1.33 7.57 15.31
CA ASP A 32 2.41 7.22 14.38
C ASP A 32 2.25 5.79 13.82
N GLY A 33 1.77 4.86 14.65
CA GLY A 33 1.44 3.49 14.23
C GLY A 33 0.21 3.40 13.32
N PHE A 34 -0.75 4.31 13.49
CA PHE A 34 -1.94 4.40 12.63
C PHE A 34 -1.63 5.06 11.29
N GLY A 35 -0.82 6.12 11.23
CA GLY A 35 -0.46 6.74 9.95
C GLY A 35 0.24 5.77 9.00
N SER A 36 1.17 4.96 9.52
CA SER A 36 1.94 4.01 8.71
C SER A 36 1.21 2.72 8.33
N SER A 37 0.06 2.42 8.93
CA SER A 37 -0.73 1.20 8.66
C SER A 37 -2.04 1.50 7.92
N VAL A 38 -2.53 2.74 7.96
CA VAL A 38 -3.72 3.16 7.22
C VAL A 38 -3.38 3.54 5.78
N ASP A 39 -2.17 4.05 5.52
CA ASP A 39 -1.77 4.50 4.17
C ASP A 39 -1.51 3.36 3.16
N THR A 40 -1.10 2.15 3.57
CA THR A 40 -0.81 1.09 2.59
C THR A 40 -2.05 0.38 2.06
N GLY A 41 -3.21 0.55 2.70
CA GLY A 41 -4.44 -0.16 2.33
C GLY A 41 -4.93 0.15 0.91
N GLU A 42 -4.93 1.42 0.52
CA GLU A 42 -5.32 1.84 -0.84
C GLU A 42 -4.32 1.33 -1.90
N ALA A 43 -3.02 1.32 -1.56
CA ALA A 43 -1.99 0.77 -2.43
C ALA A 43 -2.09 -0.76 -2.56
N GLU A 44 -2.46 -1.47 -1.49
CA GLU A 44 -2.74 -2.91 -1.53
C GLU A 44 -3.96 -3.23 -2.41
N ASP A 45 -5.05 -2.48 -2.28
CA ASP A 45 -6.25 -2.69 -3.09
C ASP A 45 -5.97 -2.43 -4.57
N THR A 46 -5.21 -1.37 -4.88
CA THR A 46 -4.71 -1.11 -6.23
C THR A 46 -3.83 -2.26 -6.74
N ALA A 47 -2.94 -2.78 -5.90
CA ALA A 47 -2.07 -3.90 -6.26
C ALA A 47 -2.86 -5.19 -6.55
N ARG A 48 -3.91 -5.47 -5.76
CA ARG A 48 -4.85 -6.58 -6.00
C ARG A 48 -5.63 -6.40 -7.30
N GLU A 49 -6.08 -5.17 -7.59
CA GLU A 49 -6.76 -4.87 -8.85
C GLU A 49 -5.84 -5.14 -10.05
N ILE A 50 -4.58 -4.69 -9.99
CA ILE A 50 -3.57 -4.97 -11.03
C ILE A 50 -3.36 -6.48 -11.21
N ALA A 51 -3.22 -7.24 -10.11
CA ALA A 51 -3.04 -8.69 -10.16
C ALA A 51 -4.28 -9.42 -10.73
N GLY A 52 -5.48 -8.96 -10.37
CA GLY A 52 -6.75 -9.46 -10.89
C GLY A 52 -6.88 -9.21 -12.39
N THR A 53 -6.71 -7.97 -12.84
CA THR A 53 -6.77 -7.61 -14.26
C THR A 53 -5.69 -8.33 -15.08
N ALA A 54 -4.48 -8.49 -14.55
CA ALA A 54 -3.43 -9.27 -15.21
C ALA A 54 -3.86 -10.73 -15.42
N SER A 55 -4.56 -11.31 -14.43
CA SER A 55 -5.10 -12.66 -14.52
C SER A 55 -6.22 -12.76 -15.55
N GLU A 56 -7.14 -11.79 -15.58
CA GLU A 56 -8.21 -11.73 -16.57
C GLU A 56 -7.64 -11.63 -18.00
N LEU A 57 -6.70 -10.71 -18.24
CA LEU A 57 -6.04 -10.56 -19.54
C LEU A 57 -5.29 -11.82 -19.98
N TYR A 58 -4.68 -12.53 -19.04
CA TYR A 58 -4.02 -13.80 -19.33
C TYR A 58 -5.03 -14.85 -19.83
N TYR A 59 -6.24 -14.90 -19.26
CA TYR A 59 -7.30 -15.80 -19.69
C TYR A 59 -7.97 -15.39 -21.00
N GLU A 60 -8.06 -14.10 -21.30
CA GLU A 60 -8.55 -13.62 -22.60
C GLU A 60 -7.58 -13.96 -23.74
N GLY A 61 -6.28 -13.97 -23.45
CA GLY A 61 -5.23 -14.41 -24.37
C GLY A 61 -4.48 -13.27 -25.07
N ALA A 62 -3.56 -13.66 -25.95
CA ALA A 62 -2.61 -12.74 -26.56
C ALA A 62 -3.31 -11.70 -27.46
N GLY A 63 -2.94 -10.43 -27.26
CA GLY A 63 -3.55 -9.28 -27.96
C GLY A 63 -4.58 -8.53 -27.11
N SER A 64 -5.03 -9.08 -25.98
CA SER A 64 -5.83 -8.34 -25.01
C SER A 64 -5.01 -7.28 -24.28
N SER A 65 -5.66 -6.16 -23.96
CA SER A 65 -5.06 -5.11 -23.14
C SER A 65 -6.10 -4.40 -22.28
N ALA A 66 -5.72 -4.05 -21.05
CA ALA A 66 -6.51 -3.22 -20.16
C ALA A 66 -5.74 -1.96 -19.77
N THR A 67 -6.46 -0.91 -19.41
CA THR A 67 -5.87 0.33 -18.90
C THR A 67 -6.50 0.65 -17.56
N LEU A 68 -5.66 0.76 -16.54
CA LEU A 68 -6.02 1.02 -15.16
C LEU A 68 -5.51 2.42 -14.80
N ARG A 69 -6.37 3.21 -14.16
CA ARG A 69 -5.94 4.44 -13.51
C ARG A 69 -5.70 4.13 -12.05
N TYR A 70 -4.57 4.55 -11.53
CA TYR A 70 -4.21 4.34 -10.14
C TYR A 70 -3.87 5.67 -9.48
N SER A 71 -4.13 5.76 -8.19
CA SER A 71 -3.69 6.86 -7.34
C SER A 71 -3.11 6.24 -6.08
N LEU A 72 -1.81 6.42 -5.88
CA LEU A 72 -1.10 5.90 -4.71
C LEU A 72 -0.89 7.02 -3.69
N PRO A 73 -1.00 6.71 -2.39
CA PRO A 73 -0.63 7.65 -1.34
C PRO A 73 0.85 8.03 -1.43
N GLU A 74 1.18 9.23 -0.95
CA GLU A 74 2.55 9.75 -1.01
C GLU A 74 3.54 8.80 -0.33
N GLY A 75 4.68 8.53 -0.98
CA GLY A 75 5.71 7.64 -0.45
C GLY A 75 5.47 6.14 -0.73
N CYS A 76 4.26 5.76 -1.15
CA CYS A 76 3.97 4.40 -1.59
C CYS A 76 4.36 4.19 -3.07
N ARG A 77 4.83 2.99 -3.37
CA ARG A 77 5.15 2.54 -4.73
C ARG A 77 4.64 1.13 -4.95
N ILE A 78 4.18 0.81 -6.16
CA ILE A 78 3.84 -0.56 -6.54
C ILE A 78 4.85 -1.05 -7.56
N ALA A 79 5.54 -2.15 -7.26
CA ALA A 79 6.41 -2.85 -8.19
C ALA A 79 5.68 -4.08 -8.74
N VAL A 80 5.48 -4.10 -10.06
CA VAL A 80 4.86 -5.22 -10.79
C VAL A 80 5.95 -5.95 -11.56
N GLY A 81 6.08 -7.25 -11.34
CA GLY A 81 7.09 -8.08 -12.00
C GLY A 81 8.50 -7.93 -11.41
N GLY A 82 9.47 -8.39 -12.19
CA GLY A 82 10.88 -8.49 -11.79
C GLY A 82 11.60 -9.64 -12.48
N GLU A 83 12.82 -9.95 -12.02
CA GLU A 83 13.61 -11.05 -12.55
C GLU A 83 13.38 -12.35 -11.75
N GLY A 84 13.43 -13.49 -12.43
CA GLY A 84 13.30 -14.81 -11.79
C GLY A 84 11.94 -15.01 -11.13
N GLY A 85 11.93 -15.23 -9.81
CA GLY A 85 10.70 -15.46 -9.04
C GLY A 85 9.80 -14.21 -8.91
N ASP A 86 10.38 -13.01 -9.04
CA ASP A 86 9.65 -11.75 -8.98
C ASP A 86 8.84 -11.48 -10.25
N ALA A 87 9.09 -12.21 -11.34
CA ALA A 87 8.29 -12.13 -12.56
C ALA A 87 6.82 -12.53 -12.34
N PHE A 88 6.47 -13.03 -11.16
CA PHE A 88 5.13 -13.48 -10.79
C PHE A 88 4.59 -12.73 -9.56
N SER A 89 5.13 -11.57 -9.20
CA SER A 89 4.71 -10.82 -8.01
C SER A 89 4.31 -9.38 -8.30
N VAL A 90 3.35 -8.91 -7.52
CA VAL A 90 2.99 -7.50 -7.36
C VAL A 90 3.30 -7.12 -5.91
N ARG A 91 4.10 -6.08 -5.71
CA ARG A 91 4.62 -5.67 -4.40
C ARG A 91 4.26 -4.22 -4.12
N VAL A 92 3.80 -3.94 -2.89
CA VAL A 92 3.66 -2.58 -2.36
C VAL A 92 4.88 -2.27 -1.52
N LEU A 93 5.50 -1.13 -1.83
CA LEU A 93 6.70 -0.60 -1.22
C LEU A 93 6.33 0.71 -0.52
N ASP A 94 6.85 0.90 0.69
CA ASP A 94 6.87 2.18 1.41
C ASP A 94 8.33 2.59 1.52
N GLY A 95 8.74 3.57 0.70
CA GLY A 95 10.16 3.86 0.46
C GLY A 95 10.92 2.68 -0.14
N GLU A 96 11.81 2.06 0.65
CA GLU A 96 12.60 0.87 0.26
C GLU A 96 12.09 -0.43 0.91
N THR A 97 11.06 -0.35 1.76
CA THR A 97 10.57 -1.53 2.50
C THR A 97 9.38 -2.14 1.79
N VAL A 98 9.44 -3.45 1.50
CA VAL A 98 8.28 -4.21 1.01
C VAL A 98 7.30 -4.38 2.17
N LYS A 99 6.15 -3.72 2.07
CA LYS A 99 5.06 -3.83 3.07
C LYS A 99 4.11 -4.97 2.74
N TRP A 100 3.89 -5.19 1.44
CA TRP A 100 2.97 -6.22 0.95
C TRP A 100 3.48 -6.81 -0.36
N SER A 101 3.21 -8.09 -0.57
CA SER A 101 3.54 -8.80 -1.80
C SER A 101 2.49 -9.88 -2.03
N GLU A 102 1.93 -9.91 -3.23
CA GLU A 102 1.05 -10.97 -3.67
C GLU A 102 1.54 -11.53 -5.00
N SER A 103 1.48 -12.85 -5.10
CA SER A 103 1.68 -13.55 -6.36
C SER A 103 0.30 -13.93 -6.88
N PRO A 104 -0.07 -13.59 -8.13
CA PRO A 104 -1.37 -13.95 -8.67
C PRO A 104 -1.59 -15.46 -8.52
N SER A 105 -2.62 -15.82 -7.77
CA SER A 105 -2.89 -17.22 -7.45
C SER A 105 -3.47 -17.94 -8.66
N HIS A 106 -2.66 -18.81 -9.28
CA HIS A 106 -3.00 -19.87 -10.23
C HIS A 106 -4.00 -19.54 -11.35
N PRO A 107 -3.55 -19.51 -12.63
CA PRO A 107 -2.19 -19.78 -13.10
C PRO A 107 -1.23 -18.66 -12.69
N SER A 108 0.03 -19.02 -12.47
CA SER A 108 1.08 -18.04 -12.19
C SER A 108 1.25 -17.14 -13.43
N VAL A 109 0.62 -15.97 -13.40
CA VAL A 109 0.72 -14.99 -14.48
C VAL A 109 2.11 -14.40 -14.47
N ARG A 110 2.84 -14.57 -15.57
CA ARG A 110 4.18 -14.00 -15.72
C ARG A 110 4.08 -12.58 -16.24
N PHE A 111 4.68 -11.64 -15.52
CA PHE A 111 4.93 -10.30 -16.00
C PHE A 111 6.20 -10.26 -16.87
N ILE A 112 6.11 -9.62 -18.04
CA ILE A 112 7.23 -9.42 -18.95
C ILE A 112 7.89 -8.09 -18.58
N GLY A 113 9.04 -8.17 -17.91
CA GLY A 113 9.77 -7.02 -17.40
C GLY A 113 9.33 -6.63 -15.99
N SER A 114 9.71 -5.42 -15.58
CA SER A 114 9.28 -4.81 -14.34
C SER A 114 8.80 -3.39 -14.59
N VAL A 115 7.75 -3.01 -13.88
CA VAL A 115 7.26 -1.62 -13.85
C VAL A 115 7.07 -1.19 -12.41
N VAL A 116 7.50 0.02 -12.10
CA VAL A 116 7.33 0.63 -10.77
C VAL A 116 6.41 1.82 -10.93
N LEU A 117 5.31 1.81 -10.18
CA LEU A 117 4.27 2.83 -10.15
C LEU A 117 4.46 3.67 -8.90
N ALA A 118 4.33 4.99 -9.05
CA ALA A 118 4.37 5.97 -7.97
C ALA A 118 3.29 7.02 -8.23
N ASP A 119 2.83 7.67 -7.16
CA ASP A 119 1.87 8.78 -7.21
C ASP A 119 0.58 8.40 -7.97
N GLU A 120 0.01 9.32 -8.76
CA GLU A 120 -1.11 9.06 -9.66
C GLU A 120 -0.61 8.80 -11.09
N GLY A 121 -1.23 7.84 -11.78
CA GLY A 121 -0.87 7.55 -13.16
C GLY A 121 -1.81 6.59 -13.86
N VAL A 122 -1.39 6.21 -15.07
CA VAL A 122 -2.13 5.26 -15.91
C VAL A 122 -1.23 4.07 -16.20
N LEU A 123 -1.67 2.88 -15.81
CA LEU A 123 -1.01 1.63 -16.13
C LEU A 123 -1.75 0.96 -17.28
N ARG A 124 -1.04 0.65 -18.36
CA ARG A 124 -1.54 -0.20 -19.43
C ARG A 124 -0.95 -1.60 -19.29
N LEU A 125 -1.83 -2.60 -19.16
CA LEU A 125 -1.46 -4.01 -19.14
C LEU A 125 -1.77 -4.63 -20.50
N VAL A 126 -0.84 -5.40 -21.05
CA VAL A 126 -0.99 -6.05 -22.37
C VAL A 126 -0.56 -7.50 -22.26
N CYS A 127 -1.40 -8.44 -22.74
CA CYS A 127 -0.99 -9.83 -22.89
C CYS A 127 -0.24 -10.00 -24.22
N GLU A 128 1.07 -10.20 -24.14
CA GLU A 128 1.96 -10.42 -25.27
C GLU A 128 2.43 -11.88 -25.28
N ASN A 129 2.60 -12.47 -26.47
CA ASN A 129 3.11 -13.82 -26.59
C ASN A 129 4.66 -13.79 -26.61
N ASP A 130 5.29 -14.24 -25.54
CA ASP A 130 6.76 -14.24 -25.35
C ASP A 130 7.42 -15.55 -25.84
N GLY A 131 6.70 -16.37 -26.62
CA GLY A 131 7.19 -17.66 -27.12
C GLY A 131 7.18 -18.80 -26.08
N LEU A 132 7.10 -18.47 -24.78
CA LEU A 132 6.84 -19.39 -23.68
C LEU A 132 5.36 -19.47 -23.27
N GLY A 133 4.52 -18.58 -23.83
CA GLY A 133 3.10 -18.43 -23.48
C GLY A 133 2.66 -16.95 -23.51
N CYS A 134 1.44 -16.67 -23.04
CA CYS A 134 0.98 -15.29 -22.84
C CYS A 134 1.64 -14.73 -21.56
N GLY A 135 2.29 -13.57 -21.66
CA GLY A 135 2.85 -12.85 -20.53
C GLY A 135 2.32 -11.42 -20.50
N ILE A 136 2.17 -10.86 -19.31
CA ILE A 136 1.60 -9.53 -19.12
C ILE A 136 2.71 -8.49 -19.09
N ARG A 137 2.74 -7.57 -20.05
CA ARG A 137 3.61 -6.39 -19.98
C ARG A 137 2.84 -5.22 -19.38
N GLY A 138 3.41 -4.61 -18.35
CA GLY A 138 2.92 -3.36 -17.78
C GLY A 138 3.70 -2.17 -18.35
N GLU A 139 2.98 -1.19 -18.90
CA GLU A 139 3.52 0.07 -19.38
C GLU A 139 2.87 1.19 -18.58
N ALA A 140 3.66 1.92 -17.78
CA ALA A 140 3.20 3.14 -17.13
C ALA A 140 3.28 4.30 -18.13
N ALA A 141 2.20 5.06 -18.25
CA ALA A 141 2.07 6.22 -19.15
C ALA A 141 2.10 7.54 -18.38
#